data_AF-A0A917UMC8-F1
#
_entry.id   AF-A0A917UMC8-F1
#
_cell.length_a   1.000
_cell.length_b   1.000
_cell.length_c   1.000
_cell.angle_alpha   90.00
_cell.angle_beta   90.00
_cell.angle_gamma   90.00
#
_symmetry.space_group_name_H-M   'P 1'
#
loop_
_entity.id
_entity.type
_entity.pdbx_description
1 polymer ?
#
loop_
_entity_poly.entity_id
_entity_poly.type
_entity_poly.pdbx_seq_one_letter_code
_entity_poly.pdbx_strand_id
1 'polypeptide(L)'
;MRRIADLYPGEAKTDAKDAAVIADAARTMPHTLRSLELTDEMTAELTVLVGFDQDLAAEATRTSNRIRGLLTQFHPSLERILGPRLDHPAVTWLLERHGSPAALHKAGRRKLVEVIRPRAPRMAQKLIDDVFDALDEQTVIVPGTGTLDVVIPSLARSLAAVHEQRRALET
;
A
#
# COMPACT_ATOMS: atom_id res chain seq x y z
N MET A 1 32.01 12.74 -5.00
CA MET A 1 30.69 13.35 -4.72
C MET A 1 30.67 13.65 -3.22
N ARG A 2 30.95 14.89 -2.79
CA ARG A 2 31.02 15.27 -1.36
C ARG A 2 29.63 15.71 -0.89
N ARG A 3 29.12 15.18 0.22
CA ARG A 3 27.85 15.61 0.82
C ARG A 3 28.14 16.85 1.66
N ILE A 4 27.31 17.87 1.54
CA ILE A 4 27.47 19.15 2.27
C ILE A 4 27.49 18.96 3.79
N ALA A 5 26.74 17.98 4.30
CA ALA A 5 26.70 17.61 5.71
C ALA A 5 28.07 17.16 6.26
N ASP A 6 28.93 16.60 5.41
CA ASP A 6 30.27 16.11 5.79
C ASP A 6 31.24 17.28 6.09
N LEU A 7 30.87 18.51 5.74
CA LEU A 7 31.63 19.73 6.04
C LEU A 7 31.32 20.29 7.44
N TYR A 8 30.28 19.77 8.11
CA TYR A 8 29.84 20.25 9.43
C TYR A 8 30.27 19.28 10.54
N PRO A 9 30.88 19.78 11.63
CA PRO A 9 31.42 18.93 12.70
C PRO A 9 30.36 18.03 13.36
N GLY A 10 30.77 16.82 13.76
CA GLY A 10 29.95 15.82 14.45
C GLY A 10 29.43 14.70 13.55
N GLU A 11 29.48 13.46 14.03
CA GLU A 11 29.10 12.24 13.29
C GLU A 11 27.61 11.86 13.44
N ALA A 12 26.92 12.40 14.44
CA ALA A 12 25.53 12.03 14.73
C ALA A 12 24.54 12.77 13.81
N LYS A 13 23.68 11.99 13.12
CA LYS A 13 22.52 12.51 12.41
C LYS A 13 21.45 12.93 13.43
N THR A 14 21.07 14.21 13.42
CA THR A 14 19.95 14.73 14.22
C THR A 14 19.13 15.69 13.35
N ASP A 15 17.81 15.72 13.54
CA ASP A 15 16.92 16.61 12.77
C ASP A 15 17.30 18.09 12.95
N ALA A 16 17.75 18.46 14.16
CA ALA A 16 18.23 19.81 14.45
C ALA A 16 19.50 20.17 13.65
N LYS A 17 20.45 19.23 13.50
CA LYS A 17 21.65 19.43 12.68
C LYS A 17 21.29 19.49 11.21
N ASP A 18 20.43 18.59 10.73
CA ASP A 18 19.99 18.57 9.33
C ASP A 18 19.31 19.90 8.97
N ALA A 19 18.45 20.44 9.86
CA ALA A 19 17.83 21.75 9.69
C ALA A 19 18.87 22.89 9.63
N ALA A 20 19.87 22.89 10.53
CA ALA A 20 20.92 23.90 10.56
C ALA A 20 21.81 23.87 9.29
N VAL A 21 22.17 22.67 8.82
CA VAL A 21 22.93 22.47 7.59
C VAL A 21 22.15 22.94 6.36
N ILE A 22 20.85 22.61 6.27
CA ILE A 22 19.98 23.07 5.16
C ILE A 22 19.87 24.60 5.18
N ALA A 23 19.65 25.21 6.34
CA ALA A 23 19.53 26.65 6.47
C ALA A 23 20.83 27.38 6.09
N ASP A 24 21.98 26.89 6.55
CA ASP A 24 23.27 27.50 6.25
C ASP A 24 23.69 27.28 4.79
N ALA A 25 23.38 26.12 4.21
CA ALA A 25 23.54 25.87 2.78
C ALA A 25 22.69 26.82 1.94
N ALA A 26 21.42 27.02 2.32
CA ALA A 26 20.53 27.95 1.63
C ALA A 26 21.03 29.39 1.69
N ARG A 27 21.61 29.79 2.84
CA ARG A 27 22.17 31.13 3.05
C ARG A 27 23.48 31.36 2.30
N THR A 28 24.38 30.38 2.25
CA THR A 28 25.76 30.54 1.74
C THR A 28 25.94 30.10 0.30
N MET A 29 25.08 29.22 -0.20
CA MET A 29 25.13 28.67 -1.56
C MET A 29 23.78 28.83 -2.28
N PRO A 30 23.18 30.03 -2.35
CA PRO A 30 21.88 30.23 -2.97
C PRO A 30 21.86 29.88 -4.47
N HIS A 31 23.01 29.96 -5.14
CA HIS A 31 23.18 29.57 -6.54
C HIS A 31 23.06 28.05 -6.77
N THR A 32 23.10 27.24 -5.71
CA THR A 32 22.84 25.79 -5.79
C THR A 32 21.36 25.44 -5.63
N LEU A 33 20.53 26.40 -5.21
CA LEU A 33 19.09 26.22 -5.05
C LEU A 33 18.36 26.54 -6.35
N ARG A 34 17.33 25.77 -6.67
CA ARG A 34 16.37 26.10 -7.72
C ARG A 34 15.49 27.26 -7.23
N SER A 35 15.46 28.36 -7.97
CA SER A 35 14.46 29.41 -7.74
C SER A 35 13.06 28.89 -8.06
N LEU A 36 12.12 29.09 -7.13
CA LEU A 36 10.70 28.89 -7.36
C LEU A 36 10.04 30.27 -7.27
N GLU A 37 9.47 30.74 -8.37
CA GLU A 37 8.60 31.91 -8.34
C GLU A 37 7.20 31.44 -7.94
N LEU A 38 6.65 32.03 -6.87
CA LEU A 38 5.27 31.83 -6.47
C LEU A 38 4.38 32.55 -7.50
N THR A 39 3.92 31.82 -8.51
CA THR A 39 2.72 32.22 -9.24
C THR A 39 1.51 31.67 -8.48
N ASP A 40 0.53 32.54 -8.26
CA ASP A 40 -0.70 32.24 -7.51
C ASP A 40 -1.43 31.02 -8.12
N GLU A 41 -1.39 30.90 -9.45
CA GLU A 41 -1.98 29.80 -10.20
C GLU A 41 -1.30 28.45 -9.94
N MET A 42 0.04 28.35 -10.02
CA MET A 42 0.74 27.10 -9.72
C MET A 42 0.53 26.64 -8.28
N THR A 43 0.44 27.59 -7.35
CA THR A 43 0.18 27.29 -5.93
C THR A 43 -1.24 26.77 -5.73
N ALA A 44 -2.23 27.37 -6.40
CA ALA A 44 -3.61 26.91 -6.39
C ALA A 44 -3.74 25.50 -7.00
N GLU A 45 -3.13 25.24 -8.17
CA GLU A 45 -3.14 23.93 -8.83
C GLU A 45 -2.51 22.85 -7.95
N LEU A 46 -1.33 23.10 -7.38
CA LEU A 46 -0.66 22.16 -6.49
C LEU A 46 -1.48 21.90 -5.22
N THR A 47 -2.16 22.92 -4.69
CA THR A 47 -3.04 22.76 -3.51
C THR A 47 -4.17 21.80 -3.81
N VAL A 48 -4.78 21.90 -5.00
CA VAL A 48 -5.86 20.97 -5.42
C VAL A 48 -5.32 19.54 -5.59
N LEU A 49 -4.17 19.37 -6.25
CA LEU A 49 -3.57 18.05 -6.46
C LEU A 49 -3.14 17.38 -5.14
N VAL A 50 -2.53 18.14 -4.23
CA VAL A 50 -2.12 17.63 -2.91
C VAL A 50 -3.34 17.25 -2.08
N GLY A 51 -4.40 18.08 -2.08
CA GLY A 51 -5.66 17.74 -1.40
C GLY A 51 -6.26 16.44 -1.94
N PHE A 52 -6.24 16.26 -3.26
CA PHE A 52 -6.72 15.03 -3.89
C PHE A 52 -5.89 13.79 -3.55
N ASP A 53 -4.54 13.87 -3.53
CA ASP A 53 -3.72 12.72 -3.07
C ASP A 53 -3.98 12.40 -1.60
N GLN A 54 -4.16 13.40 -0.73
CA GLN A 54 -4.49 13.20 0.68
C GLN A 54 -5.82 12.46 0.85
N ASP A 55 -6.85 12.84 0.09
CA ASP A 55 -8.14 12.18 0.09
C ASP A 55 -8.03 10.71 -0.37
N LEU A 56 -7.28 10.46 -1.45
CA LEU A 56 -7.02 9.11 -1.93
C LEU A 56 -6.23 8.27 -0.90
N ALA A 57 -5.25 8.85 -0.22
CA ALA A 57 -4.50 8.16 0.84
C ALA A 57 -5.39 7.78 2.02
N ALA A 58 -6.29 8.67 2.43
CA ALA A 58 -7.30 8.41 3.46
C ALA A 58 -8.27 7.30 3.01
N GLU A 59 -8.70 7.32 1.76
CA GLU A 59 -9.60 6.30 1.20
C GLU A 59 -8.94 4.93 1.10
N ALA A 60 -7.69 4.86 0.67
CA ALA A 60 -6.91 3.61 0.64
C ALA A 60 -6.78 3.01 2.05
N THR A 61 -6.47 3.84 3.04
CA THR A 61 -6.36 3.43 4.45
C THR A 61 -7.69 2.90 4.97
N ARG A 62 -8.78 3.64 4.73
CA ARG A 62 -10.14 3.26 5.15
C ARG A 62 -10.56 1.93 4.53
N THR A 63 -10.36 1.77 3.22
CA THR A 63 -10.77 0.58 2.48
C THR A 63 -9.94 -0.64 2.90
N SER A 64 -8.62 -0.48 3.05
CA SER A 64 -7.74 -1.52 3.58
C SER A 64 -8.17 -1.98 4.96
N ASN A 65 -8.41 -1.04 5.89
CA ASN A 65 -8.87 -1.36 7.24
C ASN A 65 -10.25 -2.02 7.24
N ARG A 66 -11.13 -1.69 6.29
CA ARG A 66 -12.41 -2.39 6.13
C ARG A 66 -12.23 -3.85 5.70
N ILE A 67 -11.34 -4.12 4.74
CA ILE A 67 -11.00 -5.49 4.33
C ILE A 67 -10.41 -6.26 5.51
N ARG A 68 -9.43 -5.67 6.20
CA ARG A 68 -8.81 -6.27 7.39
C ARG A 68 -9.83 -6.58 8.47
N GLY A 69 -10.70 -5.64 8.80
CA GLY A 69 -11.76 -5.85 9.79
C GLY A 69 -12.70 -7.02 9.46
N LEU A 70 -13.07 -7.18 8.18
CA LEU A 70 -13.87 -8.32 7.74
C LEU A 70 -13.08 -9.63 7.83
N LEU A 71 -11.82 -9.65 7.38
CA LEU A 71 -10.97 -10.83 7.51
C LEU A 71 -10.74 -11.19 8.98
N THR A 72 -10.49 -10.23 9.87
CA THR A 72 -10.38 -10.47 11.31
C THR A 72 -11.66 -11.05 11.90
N GLN A 73 -12.83 -10.60 11.45
CA GLN A 73 -14.11 -11.07 11.97
C GLN A 73 -14.44 -12.51 11.52
N PHE A 74 -14.16 -12.86 10.27
CA PHE A 74 -14.61 -14.12 9.67
C PHE A 74 -13.49 -15.14 9.48
N HIS A 75 -12.26 -14.69 9.29
CA HIS A 75 -11.10 -15.56 9.04
C HIS A 75 -9.75 -14.99 9.55
N PRO A 76 -9.52 -14.92 10.88
CA PRO A 76 -8.34 -14.27 11.48
C PRO A 76 -6.99 -14.78 10.95
N SER A 77 -6.86 -16.09 10.71
CA SER A 77 -5.62 -16.68 10.17
C SER A 77 -5.31 -16.19 8.76
N LEU A 78 -6.33 -15.89 7.95
CA LEU A 78 -6.16 -15.36 6.60
C LEU A 78 -5.82 -13.87 6.63
N GLU A 79 -6.37 -13.11 7.59
CA GLU A 79 -5.97 -11.71 7.82
C GLU A 79 -4.47 -11.61 8.13
N ARG A 80 -3.93 -12.51 8.95
CA ARG A 80 -2.51 -12.54 9.30
C ARG A 80 -1.59 -12.64 8.07
N ILE A 81 -2.03 -13.32 7.02
CA ILE A 81 -1.26 -13.53 5.79
C ILE A 81 -1.49 -12.41 4.77
N LEU A 82 -2.76 -12.02 4.56
CA LEU A 82 -3.14 -11.09 3.49
C LEU A 82 -3.17 -9.62 3.93
N GLY A 83 -3.52 -9.35 5.19
CA GLY A 83 -3.69 -8.02 5.76
C GLY A 83 -2.46 -7.13 5.61
N PRO A 84 -1.26 -7.59 6.01
CA PRO A 84 -0.01 -6.82 5.84
C PRO A 84 0.42 -6.61 4.38
N ARG A 85 -0.23 -7.29 3.42
CA ARG A 85 0.13 -7.30 2.01
C ARG A 85 -0.94 -6.66 1.11
N LEU A 86 -1.93 -5.97 1.67
CA LEU A 86 -3.06 -5.40 0.91
C LEU A 86 -2.65 -4.32 -0.10
N ASP A 87 -1.56 -3.59 0.15
CA ASP A 87 -0.99 -2.62 -0.80
C ASP A 87 -0.34 -3.29 -2.02
N HIS A 88 -0.08 -4.61 -1.96
CA HIS A 88 0.55 -5.32 -3.05
C HIS A 88 -0.49 -5.67 -4.14
N PRO A 89 -0.31 -5.24 -5.42
CA PRO A 89 -1.32 -5.41 -6.47
C PRO A 89 -1.80 -6.85 -6.69
N ALA A 90 -0.90 -7.83 -6.55
CA ALA A 90 -1.25 -9.24 -6.66
C ALA A 90 -2.22 -9.74 -5.57
N VAL A 91 -2.16 -9.18 -4.36
CA VAL A 91 -3.06 -9.55 -3.25
C VAL A 91 -4.43 -8.93 -3.46
N THR A 92 -4.48 -7.65 -3.83
CA THR A 92 -5.74 -6.98 -4.19
C THR A 92 -6.42 -7.70 -5.35
N TRP A 93 -5.65 -8.10 -6.37
CA TRP A 93 -6.14 -8.87 -7.51
C TRP A 93 -6.68 -10.25 -7.12
N LEU A 94 -6.03 -10.93 -6.17
CA LEU A 94 -6.47 -12.22 -5.64
C LEU A 94 -7.81 -12.07 -4.92
N LEU A 95 -7.92 -11.11 -4.01
CA LEU A 95 -9.14 -10.83 -3.25
C LEU A 95 -10.30 -10.37 -4.14
N GLU A 96 -10.00 -9.66 -5.23
CA GLU A 96 -10.99 -9.25 -6.23
C GLU A 96 -11.64 -10.47 -6.92
N ARG A 97 -10.91 -11.57 -7.10
CA ARG A 97 -11.41 -12.77 -7.82
C ARG A 97 -11.81 -13.91 -6.91
N HIS A 98 -11.19 -13.99 -5.75
CA HIS A 98 -11.30 -15.07 -4.78
C HIS A 98 -11.35 -14.47 -3.36
N GLY A 99 -12.38 -13.64 -3.12
CA GLY A 99 -12.49 -12.85 -1.89
C GLY A 99 -12.91 -13.62 -0.65
N SER A 100 -13.44 -14.84 -0.78
CA SER A 100 -13.82 -15.67 0.36
C SER A 100 -12.89 -16.89 0.56
N PRO A 101 -12.81 -17.42 1.79
CA PRO A 101 -12.14 -18.69 2.07
C PRO A 101 -12.63 -19.84 1.17
N ALA A 102 -13.95 -19.93 0.95
CA ALA A 102 -14.54 -20.96 0.11
C ALA A 102 -14.14 -20.80 -1.37
N ALA A 103 -14.10 -19.56 -1.88
CA ALA A 103 -13.65 -19.27 -3.24
C ALA A 103 -12.15 -19.61 -3.44
N LEU A 104 -11.32 -19.37 -2.43
CA LEU A 104 -9.90 -19.74 -2.45
C LEU A 104 -9.71 -21.26 -2.48
N HIS A 105 -10.40 -22.01 -1.61
CA HIS A 105 -10.39 -23.47 -1.65
C HIS A 105 -10.87 -24.01 -2.99
N LYS A 106 -11.99 -23.47 -3.51
CA LYS A 106 -12.56 -23.89 -4.80
C LYS A 106 -11.63 -23.64 -5.98
N ALA A 107 -10.85 -22.56 -5.95
CA ALA A 107 -9.87 -22.28 -6.99
C ALA A 107 -8.71 -23.28 -6.97
N GLY A 108 -8.27 -23.67 -5.77
CA GLY A 108 -7.23 -24.67 -5.55
C GLY A 108 -5.80 -24.11 -5.68
N ARG A 109 -4.88 -24.71 -4.92
CA ARG A 109 -3.49 -24.22 -4.74
C ARG A 109 -2.75 -24.01 -6.06
N ARG A 110 -2.73 -25.04 -6.92
CA ARG A 110 -1.98 -25.02 -8.19
C ARG A 110 -2.45 -23.92 -9.13
N LYS A 111 -3.77 -23.78 -9.28
CA LYS A 111 -4.39 -22.77 -10.15
C LYS A 111 -4.10 -21.37 -9.64
N LEU A 112 -4.19 -21.15 -8.33
CA LEU A 112 -3.93 -19.85 -7.72
C LEU A 112 -2.47 -19.40 -7.91
N VAL A 113 -1.50 -20.32 -7.78
CA VAL A 113 -0.10 -20.02 -8.09
C VAL A 113 0.06 -19.58 -9.54
N GLU A 114 -0.54 -20.31 -10.48
CA GLU A 114 -0.43 -20.05 -11.92
C GLU A 114 -0.95 -18.65 -12.27
N VAL A 115 -2.10 -18.25 -11.73
CA VAL A 115 -2.71 -16.96 -12.06
C VAL A 115 -2.08 -15.76 -11.35
N ILE A 116 -1.46 -15.97 -10.18
CA ILE A 116 -0.73 -14.91 -9.45
C ILE A 116 0.68 -14.70 -10.00
N ARG A 117 1.34 -15.75 -10.51
CA ARG A 117 2.75 -15.70 -10.95
C ARG A 117 3.08 -14.53 -11.89
N PRO A 118 2.26 -14.15 -12.88
CA PRO A 118 2.53 -12.99 -13.74
C PRO A 118 2.61 -11.65 -12.98
N ARG A 119 1.96 -11.54 -11.81
CA ARG A 119 1.90 -10.31 -10.99
C ARG A 119 2.91 -10.30 -9.85
N ALA A 120 3.26 -11.47 -9.33
CA ALA A 120 4.16 -11.61 -8.20
C ALA A 120 5.09 -12.82 -8.37
N PRO A 121 6.01 -12.83 -9.35
CA PRO A 121 6.75 -14.03 -9.72
C PRO A 121 7.61 -14.60 -8.58
N ARG A 122 8.18 -13.73 -7.74
CA ARG A 122 9.06 -14.12 -6.62
C ARG A 122 8.28 -14.58 -5.37
N MET A 123 7.02 -14.16 -5.24
CA MET A 123 6.21 -14.37 -4.04
C MET A 123 5.06 -15.36 -4.24
N ALA A 124 4.63 -15.62 -5.49
CA ALA A 124 3.41 -16.37 -5.80
C ALA A 124 3.30 -17.72 -5.08
N GLN A 125 4.37 -18.52 -5.15
CA GLN A 125 4.39 -19.84 -4.53
C GLN A 125 4.22 -19.73 -3.01
N LYS A 126 5.13 -18.98 -2.36
CA LYS A 126 5.11 -18.79 -0.90
C LYS A 126 3.81 -18.17 -0.40
N LEU A 127 3.28 -17.14 -1.09
CA LEU A 127 2.03 -16.50 -0.71
C LEU A 127 0.86 -17.48 -0.75
N ILE A 128 0.73 -18.25 -1.82
CA ILE A 128 -0.37 -19.21 -1.94
C ILE A 128 -0.18 -20.37 -0.96
N ASP A 129 1.06 -20.78 -0.68
CA ASP A 129 1.32 -21.79 0.33
C ASP A 129 0.89 -21.29 1.72
N ASP A 130 1.35 -20.09 2.13
CA ASP A 130 0.94 -19.43 3.37
C ASP A 130 -0.59 -19.29 3.48
N VAL A 131 -1.27 -18.97 2.37
CA VAL A 131 -2.74 -18.82 2.32
C VAL A 131 -3.42 -20.16 2.61
N PHE A 132 -3.01 -21.25 1.98
CA PHE A 132 -3.63 -22.56 2.22
C PHE A 132 -3.34 -23.06 3.63
N ASP A 133 -2.13 -22.85 4.13
CA ASP A 133 -1.79 -23.22 5.51
C ASP A 133 -2.66 -22.44 6.52
N ALA A 134 -2.95 -21.16 6.26
CA ALA A 134 -3.84 -20.35 7.07
C ALA A 134 -5.31 -20.74 6.94
N LEU A 135 -5.76 -21.16 5.76
CA LEU A 135 -7.11 -21.69 5.55
C LEU A 135 -7.32 -22.97 6.36
N ASP A 136 -6.35 -23.88 6.34
CA ASP A 136 -6.40 -25.16 7.04
C ASP A 136 -6.27 -25.01 8.57
N GLU A 137 -5.69 -23.90 9.06
CA GLU A 137 -5.62 -23.54 10.49
C GLU A 137 -7.02 -23.30 11.11
N GLN A 138 -7.97 -22.82 10.31
CA GLN A 138 -9.29 -22.46 10.81
C GLN A 138 -10.25 -23.65 10.78
N THR A 139 -10.68 -24.08 11.96
CA THR A 139 -11.59 -25.22 12.12
C THR A 139 -13.06 -24.83 12.23
N VAL A 140 -13.36 -23.54 12.41
CA VAL A 140 -14.72 -23.02 12.64
C VAL A 140 -15.12 -22.06 11.52
N ILE A 141 -16.32 -22.25 10.98
CA ILE A 141 -16.91 -21.34 9.99
C ILE A 141 -17.90 -20.41 10.70
N VAL A 142 -17.64 -19.11 10.64
CA VAL A 142 -18.52 -18.09 11.22
C VAL A 142 -19.78 -17.94 10.36
N PRO A 143 -21.00 -17.89 10.94
CA PRO A 143 -22.22 -17.64 10.18
C PRO A 143 -22.12 -16.34 9.37
N GLY A 144 -22.50 -16.39 8.10
CA GLY A 144 -22.41 -15.24 7.20
C GLY A 144 -21.09 -15.11 6.43
N THR A 145 -20.11 -16.01 6.62
CA THR A 145 -18.84 -16.02 5.86
C THR A 145 -19.05 -15.99 4.34
N GLY A 146 -20.13 -16.59 3.83
CA GLY A 146 -20.46 -16.54 2.39
C GLY A 146 -20.72 -15.13 1.85
N THR A 147 -21.07 -14.15 2.69
CA THR A 147 -21.23 -12.76 2.25
C THR A 147 -19.92 -12.10 1.83
N LEU A 148 -18.78 -12.66 2.25
CA LEU A 148 -17.46 -12.18 1.81
C LEU A 148 -17.27 -12.33 0.30
N ASP A 149 -17.94 -13.29 -0.36
CA ASP A 149 -17.91 -13.45 -1.82
C ASP A 149 -18.43 -12.23 -2.58
N VAL A 150 -19.20 -11.36 -1.91
CA VAL A 150 -19.73 -10.14 -2.49
C VAL A 150 -18.92 -8.93 -2.03
N VAL A 151 -18.66 -8.83 -0.73
CA VAL A 151 -18.12 -7.61 -0.13
C VAL A 151 -16.62 -7.46 -0.38
N ILE A 152 -15.83 -8.51 -0.18
CA ILE A 152 -14.38 -8.43 -0.32
C ILE A 152 -13.96 -8.12 -1.77
N PRO A 153 -14.52 -8.77 -2.80
CA PRO A 153 -14.21 -8.43 -4.19
C PRO A 153 -14.46 -6.96 -4.54
N SER A 154 -15.59 -6.41 -4.06
CA SER A 154 -15.94 -5.01 -4.27
C SER A 154 -14.94 -4.06 -3.60
N LEU A 155 -14.61 -4.30 -2.33
CA LEU A 155 -13.63 -3.49 -1.60
C LEU A 155 -12.23 -3.59 -2.20
N ALA A 156 -11.81 -4.78 -2.62
CA ALA A 156 -10.53 -4.99 -3.28
C ALA A 156 -10.45 -4.22 -4.60
N ARG A 157 -11.52 -4.22 -5.39
CA ARG A 157 -11.60 -3.42 -6.62
C ARG A 157 -11.48 -1.92 -6.34
N SER A 158 -12.19 -1.41 -5.34
CA SER A 158 -12.10 0.00 -4.95
C SER A 158 -10.70 0.36 -4.49
N LEU A 159 -10.06 -0.49 -3.66
CA LEU A 159 -8.69 -0.28 -3.21
C LEU A 159 -7.70 -0.25 -4.39
N ALA A 160 -7.82 -1.17 -5.33
CA ALA A 160 -6.98 -1.19 -6.53
C ALA A 160 -7.15 0.07 -7.38
N ALA A 161 -8.38 0.57 -7.52
CA ALA A 161 -8.67 1.79 -8.26
C ALA A 161 -8.02 3.03 -7.60
N VAL A 162 -8.11 3.14 -6.27
CA VAL A 162 -7.48 4.23 -5.53
C VAL A 162 -5.96 4.18 -5.68
N HIS A 163 -5.34 3.00 -5.57
CA HIS A 163 -3.89 2.87 -5.81
C HIS A 163 -3.46 3.19 -7.24
N GLU A 164 -4.32 2.96 -8.24
CA GLU A 164 -4.05 3.37 -9.62
C GLU A 164 -4.13 4.89 -9.77
N GLN A 165 -5.16 5.52 -9.20
CA GLN A 165 -5.33 6.98 -9.22
C GLN A 165 -4.15 7.68 -8.57
N ARG A 166 -3.66 7.20 -7.41
CA ARG A 166 -2.48 7.77 -6.75
C ARG A 166 -1.22 7.65 -7.61
N ARG A 167 -1.00 6.49 -8.25
CA ARG A 167 0.13 6.30 -9.17
C ARG A 167 0.07 7.23 -10.38
N ALA A 168 -1.13 7.57 -10.85
CA ALA A 168 -1.31 8.53 -11.94
C ALA A 168 -1.02 9.99 -11.53
N LEU A 169 -1.10 10.32 -10.23
CA LEU A 169 -0.70 11.65 -9.71
C LEU A 169 0.81 11.78 -9.51
N GLU A 170 1.52 10.67 -9.34
CA GLU A 170 2.97 10.64 -9.14
C GLU A 170 3.77 10.77 -10.46
N THR A 171 3.11 10.57 -11.62
CA THR A 171 3.69 10.65 -12.97
C THR A 171 3.46 12.00 -13.64
#